data_AF-A0A1I8MFS9-F1
#
_entry.id   AF-A0A1I8MFS9-F1
#
_cell.length_a   1.000
_cell.length_b   1.000
_cell.length_c   1.000
_cell.angle_alpha   90.00
_cell.angle_beta   90.00
_cell.angle_gamma   90.00
#
_symmetry.space_group_name_H-M   'P 1'
#
loop_
_entity.id
_entity.type
_entity.pdbx_description
1 polymer ?
#
loop_
_entity_poly.entity_id
_entity_poly.type
_entity_poly.pdbx_seq_one_letter_code
_entity_poly.pdbx_strand_id
1 'polypeptide(L)'
;MFLKTVLILLSVVAASTAQNSTTNVTTIRIDDYIAANKRNFENTIRDCNYKLLAFEELYNGRLDTIDIQKDLLVDTLRSNNERLSTLAFLSDSSKSCVNKYQNSLPTEYNVTVTIQNCTSSAKNAYRTLVTDARDTRSNLEYYYDVTLNEELKKCGNSSNVTAQTNYTLCVTTVIDTANVYAFENHKIFNSQMEEAACSANTQIKKALDCSFNSQGNVFQAISATNLQVNMCIQGTNSVATCPGYYCQNVERVPASAVNPKNQTMPNPFYGRNGTTSCLMLDIV
;
A
#
# COMPACT_ATOMS: atom_id res chain seq x y z
N MET A 1 -6.68 6.32 18.83
CA MET A 1 -6.39 5.76 20.17
C MET A 1 -5.50 4.54 19.96
N PHE A 2 -4.26 4.64 20.44
CA PHE A 2 -3.17 3.65 20.48
C PHE A 2 -2.60 3.09 19.17
N LEU A 3 -1.50 3.69 18.71
CA LEU A 3 -0.28 2.91 18.45
C LEU A 3 0.91 3.72 18.97
N LYS A 4 1.20 3.52 20.26
CA LYS A 4 2.40 4.05 20.92
C LYS A 4 3.57 3.16 20.54
N THR A 5 4.63 3.80 20.07
CA THR A 5 6.06 3.50 20.26
C THR A 5 6.40 2.10 20.77
N VAL A 6 7.05 1.29 19.94
CA VAL A 6 7.85 0.16 20.38
C VAL A 6 9.26 0.37 19.82
N LEU A 7 10.10 0.96 20.66
CA LEU A 7 11.53 1.15 20.45
C LEU A 7 12.20 0.11 21.36
N ILE A 8 12.57 -1.05 20.79
CA ILE A 8 13.26 -2.10 21.53
C ILE A 8 14.75 -1.79 21.46
N LEU A 9 15.26 -1.08 22.47
CA LEU A 9 16.68 -1.07 22.80
C LEU A 9 16.98 -2.34 23.60
N LEU A 10 17.57 -3.34 22.93
CA LEU A 10 18.17 -4.51 23.59
C LEU A 10 19.67 -4.26 23.75
N SER A 11 20.06 -3.58 24.81
CA SER A 11 21.42 -3.61 25.33
C SER A 11 21.57 -4.84 26.24
N VAL A 12 22.01 -5.96 25.67
CA VAL A 12 22.41 -7.13 26.47
C VAL A 12 23.83 -6.88 26.98
N VAL A 13 23.95 -6.46 28.24
CA VAL A 13 25.22 -6.47 28.97
C VAL A 13 25.44 -7.88 29.50
N ALA A 14 26.29 -8.67 28.84
CA ALA A 14 26.70 -9.97 29.35
C ALA A 14 27.72 -9.77 30.48
N ALA A 15 27.30 -9.98 31.72
CA ALA A 15 28.21 -10.17 32.85
C ALA A 15 28.86 -11.56 32.74
N SER A 16 30.18 -11.63 32.60
CA SER A 16 30.93 -12.88 32.69
C SER A 16 31.69 -12.94 34.01
N THR A 17 31.47 -14.02 34.75
CA THR A 17 32.23 -14.39 35.96
C THR A 17 33.63 -14.86 35.57
N ALA A 18 34.64 -14.29 36.19
CA ALA A 18 36.04 -14.64 35.99
C ALA A 18 36.40 -15.97 36.68
N GLN A 19 36.96 -16.92 35.92
CA GLN A 19 37.79 -18.01 36.45
C GLN A 19 39.21 -17.87 35.90
N ASN A 20 40.17 -17.83 36.81
CA ASN A 20 41.59 -17.64 36.54
C ASN A 20 42.20 -18.83 35.79
N SER A 21 42.89 -18.54 34.70
CA SER A 21 43.91 -19.43 34.11
C SER A 21 44.98 -18.55 33.48
N THR A 22 46.15 -18.49 34.12
CA THR A 22 47.29 -17.64 33.78
C THR A 22 48.12 -18.23 32.64
N THR A 23 47.58 -18.22 31.43
CA THR A 23 48.31 -18.44 30.17
C THR A 23 47.47 -17.90 29.01
N ASN A 24 48.01 -16.99 28.18
CA ASN A 24 47.36 -16.46 26.95
C ASN A 24 46.01 -15.72 27.10
N VAL A 25 45.77 -15.03 28.21
CA VAL A 25 44.47 -14.41 28.54
C VAL A 25 44.13 -13.19 27.66
N THR A 26 45.12 -12.52 27.09
CA THR A 26 44.96 -11.27 26.33
C THR A 26 44.59 -11.47 24.85
N THR A 27 45.04 -12.54 24.20
CA THR A 27 44.66 -12.91 22.82
C THR A 27 43.27 -13.53 22.75
N ILE A 28 42.91 -14.39 23.72
CA ILE A 28 41.60 -15.03 23.76
C ILE A 28 40.47 -13.97 23.87
N ARG A 29 40.69 -12.92 24.66
CA ARG A 29 39.72 -11.82 24.83
C ARG A 29 39.52 -10.95 23.59
N ILE A 30 40.55 -10.76 22.77
CA ILE A 30 40.45 -9.91 21.57
C ILE A 30 39.79 -10.65 20.41
N ASP A 31 40.00 -11.97 20.30
CA ASP A 31 39.28 -12.82 19.34
C ASP A 31 37.78 -12.89 19.66
N ASP A 32 37.42 -13.04 20.93
CA ASP A 32 36.02 -12.97 21.39
C ASP A 32 35.40 -11.59 21.09
N TYR A 33 36.17 -10.51 21.26
CA TYR A 33 35.73 -9.16 20.93
C TYR A 33 35.49 -8.98 19.42
N ILE A 34 36.39 -9.47 18.57
CA ILE A 34 36.21 -9.46 17.10
C ILE A 34 34.95 -10.26 16.73
N ALA A 35 34.80 -11.47 17.30
CA ALA A 35 33.66 -12.34 17.02
C ALA A 35 32.33 -11.71 17.45
N ALA A 36 32.29 -11.03 18.60
CA ALA A 36 31.11 -10.32 19.06
C ALA A 36 30.71 -9.18 18.11
N ASN A 37 31.68 -8.39 17.62
CA ASN A 37 31.40 -7.32 16.67
C ASN A 37 30.95 -7.86 15.31
N LYS A 38 31.55 -8.95 14.81
CA LYS A 38 31.09 -9.63 13.59
C LYS A 38 29.62 -10.07 13.70
N ARG A 39 29.22 -10.66 14.83
CA ARG A 39 27.81 -11.01 15.07
C ARG A 39 26.90 -9.79 15.07
N ASN A 40 27.34 -8.66 15.64
CA ASN A 40 26.56 -7.42 15.59
C ASN A 40 26.36 -6.92 14.15
N PHE A 41 27.41 -6.97 13.32
CA PHE A 41 27.31 -6.60 11.91
C PHE A 41 26.39 -7.51 11.11
N GLU A 42 26.48 -8.83 11.32
CA GLU A 42 25.54 -9.80 10.74
C GLU A 42 24.09 -9.51 11.15
N ASN A 43 23.86 -9.13 12.42
CA ASN A 43 22.54 -8.73 12.89
C ASN A 43 22.04 -7.45 12.20
N THR A 44 22.91 -6.47 11.96
CA THR A 44 22.57 -5.25 11.22
C THR A 44 22.15 -5.56 9.78
N ILE A 45 22.90 -6.41 9.08
CA ILE A 45 22.53 -6.85 7.72
C ILE A 45 21.20 -7.61 7.74
N ARG A 46 20.99 -8.47 8.73
CA ARG A 46 19.74 -9.22 8.91
C ARG A 46 18.54 -8.28 9.13
N ASP A 47 18.70 -7.23 9.94
CA ASP A 47 17.67 -6.21 10.14
C ASP A 47 17.33 -5.47 8.83
N CYS A 48 18.34 -5.07 8.06
CA CYS A 48 18.11 -4.45 6.75
C CYS A 48 17.31 -5.38 5.81
N ASN A 49 17.69 -6.65 5.74
CA ASN A 49 16.99 -7.64 4.91
C ASN A 49 15.55 -7.85 5.37
N TYR A 50 15.32 -7.96 6.67
CA TYR A 50 13.98 -8.08 7.24
C TYR A 50 13.11 -6.88 6.87
N LYS A 51 13.62 -5.64 7.00
CA LYS A 51 12.89 -4.42 6.65
C LYS A 51 12.54 -4.34 5.16
N LEU A 52 13.46 -4.74 4.27
CA LEU A 52 13.21 -4.80 2.83
C LEU A 52 12.09 -5.81 2.49
N LEU A 53 12.13 -7.00 3.11
CA LEU A 53 11.11 -8.04 2.91
C LEU A 53 9.75 -7.62 3.46
N ALA A 54 9.70 -7.13 4.70
CA ALA A 54 8.46 -6.65 5.32
C ALA A 54 7.83 -5.50 4.49
N PHE A 55 8.67 -4.64 3.92
CA PHE A 55 8.21 -3.58 3.02
C PHE A 55 7.62 -4.15 1.72
N GLU A 56 8.26 -5.15 1.11
CA GLU A 56 7.77 -5.84 -0.08
C GLU A 56 6.41 -6.50 0.15
N GLU A 57 6.29 -7.27 1.23
CA GLU A 57 5.06 -7.95 1.61
C GLU A 57 3.92 -6.96 1.85
N LEU A 58 4.19 -5.89 2.61
CA LEU A 58 3.19 -4.86 2.89
C LEU A 58 2.80 -4.10 1.61
N TYR A 59 3.75 -3.80 0.73
CA TYR A 59 3.49 -3.10 -0.52
C TYR A 59 2.61 -3.95 -1.45
N ASN A 60 2.97 -5.20 -1.66
CA ASN A 60 2.23 -6.13 -2.51
C ASN A 60 0.85 -6.45 -1.93
N GLY A 61 0.75 -6.74 -0.63
CA GLY A 61 -0.54 -7.04 0.01
C GLY A 61 -1.55 -5.90 -0.09
N ARG A 62 -1.09 -4.64 -0.07
CA ARG A 62 -1.96 -3.47 -0.30
C ARG A 62 -2.43 -3.37 -1.76
N LEU A 63 -1.62 -3.78 -2.72
CA LEU A 63 -2.03 -3.83 -4.12
C LEU A 63 -2.95 -5.02 -4.40
N ASP A 64 -2.77 -6.16 -3.73
CA ASP A 64 -3.62 -7.35 -3.90
C ASP A 64 -5.07 -7.10 -3.44
N THR A 65 -5.28 -6.14 -2.55
CA THR A 65 -6.64 -5.69 -2.18
C THR A 65 -7.42 -5.19 -3.41
N ILE A 66 -6.75 -4.62 -4.40
CA ILE A 66 -7.37 -4.19 -5.66
C ILE A 66 -7.77 -5.40 -6.50
N ASP A 67 -6.98 -6.47 -6.50
CA ASP A 67 -7.31 -7.72 -7.19
C ASP A 67 -8.54 -8.40 -6.57
N ILE A 68 -8.71 -8.35 -5.24
CA ILE A 68 -9.94 -8.83 -4.58
C ILE A 68 -11.16 -8.01 -5.00
N GLN A 69 -11.04 -6.68 -5.05
CA GLN A 69 -12.13 -5.80 -5.48
C GLN A 69 -12.53 -6.02 -6.95
N LYS A 70 -11.55 -6.32 -7.81
CA LYS A 70 -11.78 -6.71 -9.20
C LYS A 70 -12.63 -7.97 -9.29
N ASP A 71 -12.29 -9.01 -8.53
CA ASP A 71 -13.03 -10.28 -8.56
C ASP A 71 -14.50 -10.09 -8.12
N LEU A 72 -14.70 -9.32 -7.04
CA LEU A 72 -16.06 -8.94 -6.58
C LEU A 72 -16.85 -8.19 -7.66
N LEU A 73 -16.19 -7.27 -8.38
CA LEU A 73 -16.83 -6.49 -9.44
C LEU A 73 -17.21 -7.37 -10.64
N VAL A 74 -16.34 -8.29 -11.03
CA VAL A 74 -16.58 -9.26 -12.10
C VAL A 74 -17.76 -10.18 -11.74
N ASP A 75 -17.81 -10.70 -10.52
CA ASP A 75 -18.93 -11.53 -10.07
C ASP A 75 -20.25 -10.75 -10.01
N THR A 76 -20.21 -9.48 -9.60
CA THR A 76 -21.40 -8.61 -9.62
C THR A 76 -21.90 -8.39 -11.05
N LEU A 77 -21.00 -8.16 -12.00
CA LEU A 77 -21.33 -8.02 -13.42
C LEU A 77 -21.93 -9.31 -13.98
N ARG A 78 -21.35 -10.47 -13.65
CA ARG A 78 -21.85 -11.79 -14.06
C ARG A 78 -23.26 -12.04 -13.53
N SER A 79 -23.47 -11.82 -12.23
CA SER A 79 -24.78 -11.97 -11.60
C SER A 79 -25.83 -11.06 -12.24
N ASN A 80 -25.47 -9.82 -12.59
CA ASN A 80 -26.37 -8.93 -13.32
C ASN A 80 -26.72 -9.45 -14.72
N ASN A 81 -25.74 -9.98 -15.45
CA ASN A 81 -25.96 -10.57 -16.77
C ASN A 81 -26.89 -11.79 -16.70
N GLU A 82 -26.73 -12.66 -15.70
CA GLU A 82 -27.62 -13.80 -15.45
C GLU A 82 -29.06 -13.34 -15.15
N ARG A 83 -29.21 -12.29 -14.35
CA ARG A 83 -30.52 -11.68 -14.03
C ARG A 83 -31.19 -11.14 -15.29
N LEU A 84 -30.46 -10.40 -16.12
CA LEU A 84 -30.98 -9.87 -17.39
C LEU A 84 -31.33 -11.01 -18.36
N SER A 85 -30.52 -12.05 -18.42
CA SER A 85 -30.78 -13.24 -19.24
C SER A 85 -32.08 -13.93 -18.82
N THR A 86 -32.29 -14.10 -17.51
CA THR A 86 -33.53 -14.67 -16.96
C THR A 86 -34.76 -13.81 -17.33
N LEU A 87 -34.62 -12.49 -17.22
CA LEU A 87 -35.68 -11.55 -17.58
C LEU A 87 -36.06 -11.63 -19.07
N ALA A 88 -35.08 -11.88 -19.94
CA ALA A 88 -35.31 -12.06 -21.37
C ALA A 88 -36.16 -13.30 -21.72
N PHE A 89 -36.27 -14.29 -20.83
CA PHE A 89 -37.12 -15.47 -21.05
C PHE A 89 -38.59 -15.27 -20.67
N LEU A 90 -38.94 -14.21 -19.93
CA LEU A 90 -40.30 -14.02 -19.44
C LEU A 90 -41.31 -13.66 -20.53
N SER A 91 -40.90 -12.92 -21.57
CA SER A 91 -41.77 -12.46 -22.66
C SER A 91 -40.96 -11.94 -23.86
N ASP A 92 -41.58 -11.84 -25.03
CA ASP A 92 -40.93 -11.22 -26.20
C ASP A 92 -40.60 -9.74 -25.98
N SER A 93 -41.46 -9.02 -25.24
CA SER A 93 -41.21 -7.63 -24.86
C SER A 93 -39.98 -7.49 -23.97
N SER A 94 -39.85 -8.31 -22.92
CA SER A 94 -38.68 -8.29 -22.04
C SER A 94 -37.41 -8.73 -22.76
N LYS A 95 -37.50 -9.72 -23.66
CA LYS A 95 -36.40 -10.12 -24.53
C LYS A 95 -35.90 -8.97 -25.41
N SER A 96 -36.81 -8.27 -26.08
CA SER A 96 -36.49 -7.11 -26.92
C SER A 96 -35.80 -6.00 -26.11
N CYS A 97 -36.32 -5.73 -24.91
CA CYS A 97 -35.76 -4.74 -23.99
C CYS A 97 -34.36 -5.09 -23.50
N VAL A 98 -34.13 -6.33 -23.05
CA VAL A 98 -32.80 -6.78 -22.62
C VAL A 98 -31.80 -6.69 -23.77
N ASN A 99 -32.15 -7.23 -24.95
CA ASN A 99 -31.27 -7.19 -26.12
C ASN A 99 -30.89 -5.78 -26.56
N LYS A 100 -31.76 -4.80 -26.33
CA LYS A 100 -31.50 -3.39 -26.66
C LYS A 100 -30.43 -2.74 -25.78
N TYR A 101 -30.37 -3.10 -24.49
CA TYR A 101 -29.51 -2.40 -23.52
C TYR A 101 -28.36 -3.24 -22.96
N GLN A 102 -28.39 -4.56 -23.08
CA GLN A 102 -27.35 -5.44 -22.52
C GLN A 102 -25.94 -5.10 -23.02
N ASN A 103 -25.82 -4.63 -24.27
CA ASN A 103 -24.53 -4.28 -24.88
C ASN A 103 -23.91 -3.01 -24.29
N SER A 104 -24.66 -2.26 -23.46
CA SER A 104 -24.13 -1.12 -22.71
C SER A 104 -23.33 -1.54 -21.47
N LEU A 105 -23.41 -2.81 -21.07
CA LEU A 105 -22.57 -3.35 -20.01
C LEU A 105 -21.16 -3.65 -20.55
N PRO A 106 -20.11 -3.35 -19.77
CA PRO A 106 -18.76 -3.81 -20.10
C PRO A 106 -18.68 -5.33 -20.00
N THR A 107 -17.70 -5.92 -20.69
CA THR A 107 -17.41 -7.36 -20.58
C THR A 107 -16.54 -7.65 -19.34
N GLU A 108 -16.64 -8.86 -18.79
CA GLU A 108 -15.78 -9.30 -17.67
C GLU A 108 -14.29 -9.15 -17.99
N TYR A 109 -13.90 -9.45 -19.25
CA TYR A 109 -12.55 -9.25 -19.74
C TYR A 109 -12.10 -7.79 -19.68
N ASN A 110 -12.92 -6.86 -20.19
CA ASN A 110 -12.58 -5.43 -20.20
C ASN A 110 -12.44 -4.89 -18.78
N VAL A 111 -13.32 -5.31 -17.85
CA VAL A 111 -13.24 -4.94 -16.44
C VAL A 111 -11.93 -5.46 -15.83
N THR A 112 -11.60 -6.73 -16.05
CA THR A 112 -10.39 -7.38 -15.53
C THR A 112 -9.13 -6.64 -15.97
N VAL A 113 -8.98 -6.40 -17.28
CA VAL A 113 -7.82 -5.71 -17.84
C VAL A 113 -7.71 -4.28 -17.34
N THR A 114 -8.83 -3.55 -17.26
CA THR A 114 -8.84 -2.16 -16.80
C THR A 114 -8.34 -2.05 -15.35
N ILE A 115 -8.82 -2.91 -14.45
CA ILE A 115 -8.37 -2.89 -13.04
C ILE A 115 -6.92 -3.38 -12.91
N GLN A 116 -6.50 -4.38 -13.69
CA GLN A 116 -5.10 -4.85 -13.68
C GLN A 116 -4.13 -3.76 -14.16
N ASN A 117 -4.53 -2.95 -15.14
CA ASN A 117 -3.74 -1.81 -15.59
C ASN A 117 -3.54 -0.76 -14.48
N CYS A 118 -4.51 -0.59 -13.58
CA CYS A 118 -4.38 0.31 -12.43
C CYS A 118 -3.26 -0.10 -11.45
N THR A 119 -2.96 -1.41 -11.31
CA THR A 119 -1.91 -1.89 -10.40
C THR A 119 -0.54 -2.04 -11.06
N SER A 120 -0.50 -2.17 -12.38
CA SER A 120 0.73 -2.46 -13.14
C SER A 120 1.84 -1.42 -12.92
N SER A 121 1.49 -0.13 -12.96
CA SER A 121 2.45 0.96 -12.72
C SER A 121 3.02 0.93 -11.28
N ALA A 122 2.18 0.61 -10.30
CA ALA A 122 2.61 0.50 -8.91
C ALA A 122 3.53 -0.72 -8.71
N LYS A 123 3.15 -1.90 -9.24
CA LYS A 123 3.98 -3.12 -9.21
C LYS A 123 5.36 -2.88 -9.83
N ASN A 124 5.43 -2.14 -10.94
CA ASN A 124 6.70 -1.80 -11.59
C ASN A 124 7.54 -0.79 -10.81
N ALA A 125 6.90 0.11 -10.05
CA ALA A 125 7.60 1.14 -9.27
C ALA A 125 8.36 0.56 -8.05
N TYR A 126 7.94 -0.60 -7.52
CA TYR A 126 8.53 -1.20 -6.31
C TYR A 126 10.07 -1.26 -6.37
N ARG A 127 10.64 -1.73 -7.49
CA ARG A 127 12.10 -1.87 -7.62
C ARG A 127 12.82 -0.54 -7.43
N THR A 128 12.30 0.52 -8.04
CA THR A 128 12.86 1.87 -7.93
C THR A 128 12.71 2.42 -6.51
N LEU A 129 11.60 2.13 -5.82
CA LEU A 129 11.36 2.62 -4.46
C LEU A 129 12.41 2.15 -3.45
N VAL A 130 12.97 0.95 -3.63
CA VAL A 130 13.90 0.35 -2.66
C VAL A 130 15.35 0.29 -3.16
N THR A 131 15.67 0.90 -4.30
CA THR A 131 17.01 0.79 -4.92
C THR A 131 18.09 1.33 -3.98
N ASP A 132 17.95 2.56 -3.51
CA ASP A 132 18.95 3.20 -2.65
C ASP A 132 19.18 2.43 -1.34
N ALA A 133 18.10 1.94 -0.72
CA ALA A 133 18.17 1.11 0.48
C ALA A 133 18.88 -0.24 0.22
N ARG A 134 18.62 -0.87 -0.92
CA ARG A 134 19.32 -2.10 -1.34
C ARG A 134 20.81 -1.85 -1.57
N ASP A 135 21.15 -0.73 -2.18
CA ASP A 135 22.54 -0.36 -2.43
C ASP A 135 23.29 -0.09 -1.11
N THR A 136 22.69 0.66 -0.18
CA THR A 136 23.25 0.87 1.16
C THR A 136 23.46 -0.45 1.91
N ARG A 137 22.50 -1.38 1.86
CA ARG A 137 22.67 -2.72 2.44
C ARG A 137 23.82 -3.48 1.80
N SER A 138 23.92 -3.46 0.48
CA SER A 138 24.97 -4.17 -0.27
C SER A 138 26.36 -3.60 0.02
N ASN A 139 26.45 -2.27 0.16
CA ASN A 139 27.68 -1.58 0.55
C ASN A 139 28.10 -1.93 1.99
N LEU A 140 27.15 -2.00 2.92
CA LEU A 140 27.41 -2.47 4.29
C LEU A 140 27.95 -3.90 4.31
N GLU A 141 27.31 -4.81 3.57
CA GLU A 141 27.72 -6.22 3.47
C GLU A 141 29.13 -6.34 2.90
N TYR A 142 29.40 -5.66 1.78
CA TYR A 142 30.74 -5.60 1.19
C TYR A 142 31.80 -5.07 2.15
N TYR A 143 31.48 -3.99 2.89
CA TYR A 143 32.40 -3.41 3.86
C TYR A 143 32.79 -4.43 4.96
N TYR A 144 31.84 -5.22 5.46
CA TYR A 144 32.13 -6.22 6.49
C TYR A 144 32.88 -7.43 5.93
N ASP A 145 32.49 -7.92 4.76
CA ASP A 145 33.07 -9.14 4.18
C ASP A 145 34.47 -8.92 3.63
N VAL A 146 34.73 -7.73 3.09
CA VAL A 146 35.99 -7.41 2.43
C VAL A 146 36.80 -6.45 3.30
N THR A 147 36.36 -5.19 3.42
CA THR A 147 37.17 -4.12 4.01
C THR A 147 37.57 -4.40 5.45
N LEU A 148 36.63 -4.76 6.31
CA LEU A 148 36.91 -5.04 7.72
C LEU A 148 37.87 -6.23 7.88
N ASN A 149 37.65 -7.31 7.11
CA ASN A 149 38.50 -8.49 7.18
C ASN A 149 39.93 -8.21 6.69
N GLU A 150 40.10 -7.36 5.68
CA GLU A 150 41.42 -6.93 5.20
C GLU A 150 42.15 -6.06 6.24
N GLU A 151 41.47 -5.11 6.88
CA GLU A 151 42.07 -4.27 7.92
C GLU A 151 42.45 -5.08 9.17
N LEU A 152 41.62 -6.03 9.58
CA LEU A 152 41.96 -6.95 10.69
C LEU A 152 43.19 -7.84 10.36
N LYS A 153 43.34 -8.28 9.11
CA LYS A 153 44.55 -9.03 8.67
C LYS A 153 45.80 -8.16 8.75
N LYS A 154 45.72 -6.87 8.42
CA LYS A 154 46.86 -5.93 8.54
C LYS A 154 47.32 -5.78 9.99
N CYS A 155 46.41 -5.79 10.95
CA CYS A 155 46.77 -5.80 12.38
C CYS A 155 47.60 -7.04 12.76
N GLY A 156 47.29 -8.21 12.18
CA GLY A 156 48.03 -9.46 12.42
C GLY A 156 49.39 -9.54 11.70
N ASN A 157 49.54 -8.87 10.56
CA ASN A 157 50.74 -8.95 9.71
C ASN A 157 51.77 -7.83 9.93
N SER A 158 51.52 -6.88 10.85
CA SER A 158 52.44 -5.76 11.06
C SER A 158 53.77 -6.24 11.65
N SER A 159 54.90 -5.89 11.04
CA SER A 159 56.25 -6.31 11.45
C SER A 159 56.71 -5.79 12.84
N ASN A 160 55.81 -5.15 13.59
CA ASN A 160 55.98 -4.53 14.90
C ASN A 160 55.16 -5.22 16.02
N VAL A 161 54.71 -6.48 15.82
CA VAL A 161 54.02 -7.27 16.86
C VAL A 161 55.01 -7.85 17.90
N THR A 162 55.89 -7.02 18.45
CA THR A 162 56.71 -7.42 19.61
C THR A 162 56.02 -7.14 20.95
N ALA A 163 54.90 -6.39 20.94
CA ALA A 163 54.08 -6.14 22.13
C ALA A 163 52.60 -6.40 21.85
N GLN A 164 51.99 -7.30 22.63
CA GLN A 164 50.57 -7.66 22.54
C GLN A 164 49.62 -6.46 22.66
N THR A 165 50.06 -5.39 23.33
CA THR A 165 49.38 -4.10 23.45
C THR A 165 49.18 -3.39 22.10
N ASN A 166 50.12 -3.52 21.16
CA ASN A 166 50.02 -2.90 19.83
C ASN A 166 48.96 -3.59 18.97
N TYR A 167 48.84 -4.91 19.11
CA TYR A 167 47.82 -5.69 18.40
C TYR A 167 46.42 -5.36 18.90
N THR A 168 46.21 -5.37 20.22
CA THR A 168 44.93 -4.98 20.83
C THR A 168 44.50 -3.59 20.40
N LEU A 169 45.40 -2.60 20.45
CA LEU A 169 45.11 -1.23 20.03
C LEU A 169 44.68 -1.15 18.56
N CYS A 170 45.42 -1.82 17.66
CA CYS A 170 45.08 -1.88 16.24
C CYS A 170 43.67 -2.44 16.00
N VAL A 171 43.37 -3.59 16.60
CA VAL A 171 42.06 -4.24 16.45
C VAL A 171 40.95 -3.34 16.98
N THR A 172 41.11 -2.73 18.16
CA THR A 172 40.08 -1.84 18.71
C THR A 172 39.81 -0.65 17.80
N THR A 173 40.85 -0.02 17.23
CA THR A 173 40.67 1.11 16.31
C THR A 173 39.97 0.71 15.01
N VAL A 174 40.33 -0.45 14.44
CA VAL A 174 39.67 -0.98 13.23
C VAL A 174 38.19 -1.26 13.50
N ILE A 175 37.88 -1.89 14.64
CA ILE A 175 36.50 -2.21 15.02
C ILE A 175 35.70 -0.94 15.34
N ASP A 176 36.28 0.04 16.03
CA ASP A 176 35.61 1.32 16.29
C ASP A 176 35.27 2.05 14.99
N THR A 177 36.19 2.05 14.02
CA THR A 177 35.95 2.62 12.69
C THR A 177 34.81 1.89 11.96
N ALA A 178 34.80 0.56 12.02
CA ALA A 178 33.74 -0.25 11.42
C ALA A 178 32.38 -0.01 12.11
N ASN A 179 32.35 0.14 13.42
CA ASN A 179 31.14 0.45 14.18
C ASN A 179 30.56 1.83 13.81
N VAL A 180 31.40 2.85 13.63
CA VAL A 180 30.97 4.17 13.14
C VAL A 180 30.39 4.06 11.73
N TYR A 181 31.10 3.37 10.82
CA TYR A 181 30.63 3.17 9.46
C TYR A 181 29.29 2.42 9.41
N ALA A 182 29.17 1.36 10.21
CA ALA A 182 27.97 0.55 10.38
C ALA A 182 26.77 1.40 10.81
N PHE A 183 26.97 2.20 11.86
CA PHE A 183 25.94 3.02 12.46
C PHE A 183 25.41 4.07 11.48
N GLU A 184 26.31 4.81 10.82
CA GLU A 184 25.91 5.86 9.87
C GLU A 184 25.19 5.29 8.64
N ASN A 185 25.68 4.18 8.08
CA ASN A 185 25.01 3.56 6.93
C ASN A 185 23.69 2.90 7.32
N HIS A 186 23.56 2.35 8.53
CA HIS A 186 22.26 1.83 9.01
C HIS A 186 21.24 2.97 9.19
N LYS A 187 21.69 4.14 9.66
CA LYS A 187 20.85 5.34 9.72
C LYS A 187 20.41 5.81 8.33
N ILE A 188 21.32 5.85 7.37
CA ILE A 188 21.02 6.18 5.96
C ILE A 188 19.99 5.19 5.39
N PHE A 189 20.21 3.89 5.60
CA PHE A 189 19.28 2.85 5.20
C PHE A 189 17.88 3.08 5.77
N ASN A 190 17.76 3.36 7.07
CA ASN A 190 16.45 3.62 7.69
C ASN A 190 15.77 4.87 7.09
N SER A 191 16.51 5.95 6.84
CA SER A 191 15.99 7.15 6.17
C SER A 191 15.47 6.83 4.76
N GLN A 192 16.24 6.07 3.99
CA GLN A 192 15.84 5.65 2.64
C GLN A 192 14.59 4.75 2.67
N MET A 193 14.45 3.88 3.67
CA MET A 193 13.24 3.07 3.86
C MET A 193 12.01 3.92 4.24
N GLU A 194 12.18 4.98 5.03
CA GLU A 194 11.12 5.93 5.35
C GLU A 194 10.68 6.73 4.11
N GLU A 195 11.62 7.19 3.30
CA GLU A 195 11.35 7.86 2.02
C GLU A 195 10.65 6.92 1.03
N ALA A 196 11.08 5.66 0.96
CA ALA A 196 10.44 4.62 0.18
C ALA A 196 8.99 4.39 0.63
N ALA A 197 8.72 4.37 1.94
CA ALA A 197 7.37 4.25 2.49
C ALA A 197 6.47 5.42 2.15
N CYS A 198 6.99 6.65 2.22
CA CYS A 198 6.25 7.83 1.77
C CYS A 198 5.89 7.75 0.28
N SER A 199 6.86 7.40 -0.56
CA SER A 199 6.68 7.30 -2.02
C SER A 199 5.77 6.13 -2.41
N ALA A 200 5.86 5.00 -1.70
CA ALA A 200 4.99 3.86 -1.86
C ALA A 200 3.51 4.21 -1.64
N ASN A 201 3.21 5.01 -0.60
CA ASN A 201 1.85 5.47 -0.33
C ASN A 201 1.26 6.24 -1.51
N THR A 202 2.06 7.07 -2.19
CA THR A 202 1.62 7.78 -3.40
C THR A 202 1.30 6.82 -4.53
N GLN A 203 2.12 5.80 -4.76
CA GLN A 203 1.88 4.81 -5.84
C GLN A 203 0.65 3.95 -5.55
N ILE A 204 0.50 3.48 -4.31
CA ILE A 204 -0.68 2.71 -3.87
C ILE A 204 -1.94 3.55 -4.00
N LYS A 205 -1.91 4.83 -3.58
CA LYS A 205 -3.05 5.73 -3.72
C LYS A 205 -3.45 5.90 -5.18
N LYS A 206 -2.50 6.12 -6.09
CA LYS A 206 -2.80 6.21 -7.54
C LYS A 206 -3.47 4.96 -8.07
N ALA A 207 -3.00 3.77 -7.66
CA ALA A 207 -3.62 2.50 -8.05
C ALA A 207 -5.05 2.36 -7.51
N LEU A 208 -5.27 2.74 -6.24
CA LEU A 208 -6.60 2.73 -5.61
C LEU A 208 -7.56 3.72 -6.29
N ASP A 209 -7.13 4.96 -6.53
CA ASP A 209 -7.95 5.99 -7.19
C ASP A 209 -8.36 5.54 -8.60
N CYS A 210 -7.43 4.94 -9.36
CA CYS A 210 -7.71 4.36 -10.67
C CYS A 210 -8.74 3.20 -10.60
N SER A 211 -8.55 2.28 -9.65
CA SER A 211 -9.45 1.14 -9.43
C SER A 211 -10.85 1.62 -9.03
N PHE A 212 -10.94 2.59 -8.13
CA PHE A 212 -12.19 3.14 -7.64
C PHE A 212 -13.00 3.81 -8.76
N ASN A 213 -12.35 4.62 -9.61
CA ASN A 213 -13.00 5.22 -10.77
C ASN A 213 -13.53 4.16 -11.74
N SER A 214 -12.75 3.10 -11.97
CA SER A 214 -13.15 1.99 -12.84
C SER A 214 -14.34 1.21 -12.26
N GLN A 215 -14.35 0.93 -10.96
CA GLN A 215 -15.49 0.33 -10.25
C GLN A 215 -16.75 1.19 -10.38
N GLY A 216 -16.62 2.51 -10.15
CA GLY A 216 -17.73 3.46 -10.27
C GLY A 216 -18.37 3.44 -11.66
N ASN A 217 -17.56 3.42 -12.72
CA ASN A 217 -18.05 3.33 -14.10
C ASN A 217 -18.84 2.05 -14.36
N VAL A 218 -18.37 0.90 -13.85
CA VAL A 218 -19.08 -0.39 -14.01
C VAL A 218 -20.39 -0.39 -13.24
N PHE A 219 -20.41 0.08 -11.98
CA PHE A 219 -21.65 0.18 -11.20
C PHE A 219 -22.66 1.12 -11.85
N GLN A 220 -22.20 2.24 -12.39
CA GLN A 220 -23.06 3.17 -13.13
C GLN A 220 -23.64 2.51 -14.39
N ALA A 221 -22.83 1.77 -15.15
CA ALA A 221 -23.30 1.03 -16.32
C ALA A 221 -24.34 -0.05 -15.96
N ILE A 222 -24.11 -0.80 -14.88
CA ILE A 222 -25.07 -1.78 -14.34
C ILE A 222 -26.39 -1.10 -13.97
N SER A 223 -26.33 -0.03 -13.19
CA SER A 223 -27.51 0.70 -12.74
C SER A 223 -28.30 1.30 -13.90
N ALA A 224 -27.61 1.97 -14.83
CA ALA A 224 -28.23 2.58 -16.01
C ALA A 224 -28.89 1.54 -16.92
N THR A 225 -28.21 0.42 -17.19
CA THR A 225 -28.75 -0.67 -18.00
C THR A 225 -30.00 -1.25 -17.36
N ASN A 226 -29.95 -1.53 -16.05
CA ASN A 226 -31.07 -2.09 -15.32
C ASN A 226 -32.29 -1.15 -15.30
N LEU A 227 -32.05 0.15 -15.11
CA LEU A 227 -33.10 1.16 -15.18
C LEU A 227 -33.74 1.20 -16.57
N GLN A 228 -32.92 1.26 -17.63
CA GLN A 228 -33.40 1.30 -19.01
C GLN A 228 -34.18 0.05 -19.40
N VAL A 229 -33.73 -1.14 -18.98
CA VAL A 229 -34.47 -2.39 -19.21
C VAL A 229 -35.81 -2.38 -18.48
N ASN A 230 -35.85 -1.93 -17.23
CA ASN A 230 -37.10 -1.85 -16.46
C ASN A 230 -38.08 -0.86 -17.09
N MET A 231 -37.61 0.34 -17.47
CA MET A 231 -38.43 1.34 -18.17
C MET A 231 -38.93 0.81 -19.52
N CYS A 232 -38.09 0.06 -20.23
CA CYS A 232 -38.46 -0.67 -21.43
C CYS A 232 -39.64 -1.60 -21.23
N ILE A 233 -39.53 -2.49 -20.25
CA ILE A 233 -40.56 -3.50 -19.97
C ILE A 233 -41.87 -2.84 -19.52
N GLN A 234 -41.80 -1.76 -18.77
CA GLN A 234 -42.96 -1.00 -18.32
C GLN A 234 -43.58 -0.12 -19.41
N GLY A 235 -42.98 -0.06 -20.61
CA GLY A 235 -43.44 0.81 -21.68
C GLY A 235 -43.22 2.31 -21.41
N THR A 236 -42.40 2.66 -20.41
CA THR A 236 -42.02 4.04 -20.07
C THR A 236 -40.72 4.48 -20.76
N ASN A 237 -40.24 3.65 -21.70
CA ASN A 237 -39.03 3.84 -22.48
C ASN A 237 -39.19 4.73 -23.71
N SER A 238 -40.44 4.97 -24.09
CA SER A 238 -40.73 6.20 -24.77
C SER A 238 -40.24 7.29 -23.81
N VAL A 239 -39.26 8.07 -24.27
CA VAL A 239 -39.36 9.50 -24.07
C VAL A 239 -40.70 9.88 -24.69
N ALA A 240 -41.81 9.60 -23.99
CA ALA A 240 -42.74 10.66 -23.77
C ALA A 240 -41.80 11.75 -23.24
N THR A 241 -41.44 12.70 -24.10
CA THR A 241 -41.54 14.09 -23.70
C THR A 241 -42.77 14.11 -22.85
N CYS A 242 -42.65 14.01 -21.53
CA CYS A 242 -43.80 13.97 -20.65
C CYS A 242 -44.59 15.20 -21.07
N PRO A 243 -45.73 15.09 -21.77
CA PRO A 243 -46.48 16.25 -22.14
C PRO A 243 -47.17 16.62 -20.83
N GLY A 244 -46.46 17.31 -19.95
CA GLY A 244 -46.98 17.79 -18.66
C GLY A 244 -46.42 17.19 -17.36
N TYR A 245 -45.43 16.28 -17.36
CA TYR A 245 -44.75 15.84 -16.10
C TYR A 245 -43.29 16.29 -16.00
N TYR A 246 -42.96 17.43 -16.59
CA TYR A 246 -41.89 18.25 -16.04
C TYR A 246 -42.47 18.93 -14.80
N CYS A 247 -41.71 18.97 -13.72
CA CYS A 247 -42.13 19.79 -12.61
C CYS A 247 -42.03 21.25 -13.03
N GLN A 248 -43.17 21.85 -13.37
CA GLN A 248 -43.24 23.25 -13.80
C GLN A 248 -42.57 24.16 -12.76
N ASN A 249 -42.68 23.78 -11.48
CA ASN A 249 -42.13 24.51 -10.36
C ASN A 249 -41.12 23.63 -9.62
N VAL A 250 -39.84 23.81 -9.91
CA VAL A 250 -38.75 23.20 -9.14
C VAL A 250 -38.34 24.16 -8.04
N GLU A 251 -38.52 23.74 -6.79
CA GLU A 251 -37.97 24.42 -5.62
C GLU A 251 -36.54 23.88 -5.41
N ARG A 252 -35.55 24.75 -5.60
CA ARG A 252 -34.14 24.39 -5.47
C ARG A 252 -33.65 24.68 -4.06
N VAL A 253 -33.06 23.67 -3.43
CA VAL A 253 -32.39 23.82 -2.14
C VAL A 253 -30.87 23.80 -2.40
N PRO A 254 -30.16 24.92 -2.16
CA PRO A 254 -28.73 24.96 -2.34
C PRO A 254 -28.03 24.11 -1.28
N ALA A 255 -26.85 23.56 -1.60
CA ALA A 255 -26.03 22.80 -0.65
C ALA A 255 -25.77 23.56 0.67
N SER A 256 -25.71 24.90 0.65
CA SER A 256 -25.53 25.75 1.83
C SER A 256 -26.70 25.70 2.83
N ALA A 257 -27.89 25.29 2.39
CA ALA A 257 -29.06 25.12 3.24
C ALA A 257 -29.08 23.76 3.98
N VAL A 258 -28.22 22.82 3.57
CA VAL A 258 -28.06 21.53 4.22
C VAL A 258 -27.00 21.67 5.31
N ASN A 259 -27.43 21.74 6.57
CA ASN A 259 -26.51 21.77 7.70
C ASN A 259 -26.12 20.33 8.10
N PRO A 260 -24.87 19.88 7.87
CA PRO A 260 -24.45 18.51 8.16
C PRO A 260 -24.43 18.18 9.66
N LYS A 261 -24.53 19.18 10.54
CA LYS A 261 -24.59 19.00 12.01
C LYS A 261 -26.02 18.90 12.54
N ASN A 262 -27.03 19.15 11.70
CA ASN A 262 -28.44 19.05 12.08
C ASN A 262 -29.08 17.89 11.31
N GLN A 263 -29.74 16.98 12.03
CA GLN A 263 -30.43 15.83 11.42
C GLN A 263 -31.74 16.21 10.73
N THR A 264 -32.17 17.47 10.85
CA THR A 264 -33.42 17.97 10.28
C THR A 264 -33.15 19.16 9.34
N MET A 265 -33.95 19.25 8.28
CA MET A 265 -33.90 20.34 7.30
C MET A 265 -35.29 21.01 7.24
N PRO A 266 -35.35 22.35 7.09
CA PRO A 266 -36.63 23.05 6.86
C PRO A 266 -37.35 22.46 5.65
N ASN A 267 -38.64 22.13 5.81
CA ASN A 267 -39.46 21.62 4.72
C ASN A 267 -40.02 22.80 3.90
N PRO A 268 -39.57 23.01 2.64
CA PRO A 268 -40.02 24.14 1.83
C PRO A 268 -41.48 24.03 1.37
N PHE A 269 -42.13 22.88 1.60
CA PHE A 269 -43.54 22.65 1.29
C PHE A 269 -44.45 22.73 2.52
N TYR A 270 -43.90 23.03 3.71
CA TYR A 270 -44.70 23.15 4.93
C TYR A 270 -45.77 24.25 4.79
N GLY A 271 -47.03 23.90 5.02
CA GLY A 271 -48.18 24.82 4.90
C GLY A 271 -48.71 25.04 3.48
N ARG A 272 -48.18 24.35 2.46
CA ARG A 272 -48.73 24.40 1.09
C ARG A 272 -49.82 23.34 0.91
N ASN A 273 -50.97 23.71 0.36
CA ASN A 273 -52.12 22.81 0.12
C ASN A 273 -52.09 22.09 -1.25
N GLY A 274 -51.03 22.26 -2.06
CA GLY A 274 -50.90 21.68 -3.40
C GLY A 274 -49.59 20.93 -3.62
N THR A 275 -49.63 19.88 -4.44
CA THR A 275 -48.49 18.98 -4.77
C THR A 275 -47.76 19.35 -6.07
N THR A 276 -47.87 20.59 -6.55
CA THR A 276 -47.43 21.02 -7.88
C THR A 276 -45.95 21.38 -7.99
N SER A 277 -45.18 21.29 -6.91
CA SER A 277 -43.76 21.64 -6.86
C SER A 277 -42.88 20.44 -6.48
N CYS A 278 -41.69 20.36 -7.07
CA CYS A 278 -40.73 19.31 -6.82
C CYS A 278 -39.48 19.88 -6.17
N LEU A 279 -38.86 19.10 -5.29
CA LEU A 279 -37.62 19.48 -4.64
C LEU A 279 -36.43 19.03 -5.48
N MET A 280 -35.47 19.94 -5.71
CA MET A 280 -34.16 19.59 -6.23
C MET A 280 -33.09 20.03 -5.24
N LEU A 281 -32.26 19.09 -4.81
CA LEU A 281 -31.08 19.37 -4.00
C LEU A 281 -29.90 19.65 -4.94
N ASP A 282 -29.44 20.89 -4.96
CA ASP A 282 -28.27 21.27 -5.74
C ASP A 282 -27.01 20.92 -4.94
N ILE A 283 -26.51 19.70 -5.17
CA ILE A 283 -25.24 19.20 -4.63
C ILE A 283 -24.14 19.64 -5.60
N VAL A 284 -23.24 20.50 -5.14
CA VAL A 284 -22.04 20.96 -5.87
C VAL A 284 -20.83 20.20 -5.35
#